data_AF-A0A7V9SXV0-F1
#
_entry.id   AF-A0A7V9SXV0-F1
#
_cell.length_a   1.000
_cell.length_b   1.000
_cell.length_c   1.000
_cell.angle_alpha   90.00
_cell.angle_beta   90.00
_cell.angle_gamma   90.00
#
_symmetry.space_group_name_H-M   'P 1'
#
loop_
_entity.id
_entity.type
_entity.pdbx_description
1 polymer ?
#
loop_
_entity_poly.entity_id
_entity_poly.type
_entity_poly.pdbx_seq_one_letter_code
_entity_poly.pdbx_strand_id
1 'polypeptide(L)'
;MSKHVEPSHEKSFVNFEKPYETNIIGLRGVIYFGVGLFLLIVITFGLMWFLQNVMEQQAHETKDKKNPLMMSAEERLPPEPRLQTAPGFGVETQNNGSQSRTNLELRAPQSEYRVLKSEWDKLSSEGQRDAQSGTVVTLPLDEAKAKFLEQSAGASAANQDGQKMLDESRRMVSYSSAGRTASDQRR
;
A
#
# COMPACT_ATOMS: atom_id res chain seq x y z
N MET A 1 -35.23 8.68 -55.98
CA MET A 1 -35.08 10.01 -55.35
C MET A 1 -34.00 9.90 -54.29
N SER A 2 -32.72 9.97 -54.68
CA SER A 2 -31.58 9.81 -53.78
C SER A 2 -30.79 11.11 -53.76
N LYS A 3 -30.74 11.78 -52.61
CA LYS A 3 -29.94 12.98 -52.40
C LYS A 3 -28.54 12.53 -51.98
N HIS A 4 -27.57 12.69 -52.87
CA HIS A 4 -26.17 12.67 -52.50
C HIS A 4 -25.86 13.94 -51.68
N VAL A 5 -25.37 13.75 -50.46
CA VAL A 5 -24.86 14.82 -49.61
C VAL A 5 -23.35 14.90 -49.86
N GLU A 6 -22.90 15.97 -50.50
CA GLU A 6 -21.48 16.29 -50.64
C GLU A 6 -20.92 16.78 -49.29
N PRO A 7 -19.76 16.29 -48.85
CA PRO A 7 -19.06 16.87 -47.71
C PRO A 7 -18.38 18.18 -48.13
N SER A 8 -18.79 19.28 -47.50
CA SER A 8 -18.17 20.60 -47.61
C SER A 8 -16.75 20.58 -47.02
N HIS A 9 -15.75 20.29 -47.85
CA HIS A 9 -14.35 20.61 -47.53
C HIS A 9 -14.11 22.10 -47.77
N GLU A 10 -14.05 22.86 -46.68
CA GLU A 10 -13.65 24.26 -46.69
C GLU A 10 -12.18 24.35 -47.14
N LYS A 11 -11.95 24.87 -48.35
CA LYS A 11 -10.63 25.04 -48.93
C LYS A 11 -9.89 26.10 -48.11
N SER A 12 -8.72 25.77 -47.56
CA SER A 12 -7.85 26.78 -46.96
C SER A 12 -7.45 27.77 -48.06
N PHE A 13 -7.90 29.02 -47.94
CA PHE A 13 -7.53 30.07 -48.87
C PHE A 13 -6.07 30.48 -48.58
N VAL A 14 -5.15 30.04 -49.43
CA VAL A 14 -3.75 30.50 -49.42
C VAL A 14 -3.73 31.93 -49.95
N ASN A 15 -3.65 32.91 -49.04
CA ASN A 15 -3.43 34.31 -49.40
C ASN A 15 -1.93 34.54 -49.62
N PHE A 16 -1.50 34.60 -50.89
CA PHE A 16 -0.10 34.82 -51.27
C PHE A 16 0.47 36.19 -50.88
N GLU A 17 -0.37 37.14 -50.45
CA GLU A 17 0.05 38.46 -49.98
C GLU A 17 0.52 38.49 -48.52
N LYS A 18 0.28 37.42 -47.73
CA LYS A 18 0.71 37.35 -46.33
C LYS A 18 1.80 36.29 -46.17
N PRO A 19 2.91 36.57 -45.45
CA PRO A 19 4.02 35.64 -45.30
C PRO A 19 3.73 34.46 -44.35
N TYR A 20 2.49 34.31 -43.87
CA TYR A 20 2.08 33.21 -42.99
C TYR A 20 0.65 32.75 -43.31
N GLU A 21 0.40 31.45 -43.13
CA GLU A 21 -0.91 30.85 -43.29
C GLU A 21 -1.80 31.15 -42.06
N THR A 22 -3.00 31.69 -42.30
CA THR A 22 -4.00 31.87 -41.24
C THR A 22 -4.72 30.54 -41.01
N ASN A 23 -4.31 29.79 -40.00
CA ASN A 23 -4.97 28.54 -39.62
C ASN A 23 -6.27 28.88 -38.87
N ILE A 24 -7.41 28.78 -39.56
CA ILE A 24 -8.73 29.01 -38.95
C ILE A 24 -9.04 27.78 -38.09
N ILE A 25 -8.63 27.83 -36.83
CA ILE A 25 -8.92 26.78 -35.86
C ILE A 25 -10.43 26.77 -35.64
N GLY A 26 -11.06 25.60 -35.84
CA GLY A 26 -12.48 25.36 -35.60
C GLY A 26 -12.83 25.39 -34.11
N LEU A 27 -12.69 26.55 -33.46
CA LEU A 27 -12.86 26.75 -32.01
C LEU A 27 -14.23 26.25 -31.53
N ARG A 28 -15.28 26.45 -32.35
CA ARG A 28 -16.62 25.94 -32.06
C ARG A 28 -16.65 24.41 -31.93
N GLY A 29 -15.96 23.69 -32.81
CA GLY A 29 -15.87 22.22 -32.76
C GLY A 29 -15.17 21.73 -31.51
N VAL A 30 -14.06 22.38 -31.13
CA VAL A 30 -13.32 22.06 -29.90
C VAL A 30 -14.17 22.31 -28.65
N ILE A 31 -14.92 23.41 -28.62
CA ILE A 31 -15.83 23.73 -27.50
C ILE A 31 -16.95 22.68 -27.40
N TYR A 32 -17.64 22.36 -28.50
CA TYR A 32 -18.70 21.34 -28.48
C TYR A 32 -18.17 19.95 -28.09
N PHE A 33 -16.98 19.59 -28.55
CA PHE A 33 -16.31 18.35 -28.16
C PHE A 33 -16.00 18.34 -26.65
N GLY A 34 -15.47 19.43 -26.10
CA GLY A 34 -15.20 19.56 -24.67
C GLY A 34 -16.45 19.46 -23.81
N VAL A 35 -17.55 20.13 -24.21
CA VAL A 35 -18.84 20.03 -23.51
C VAL A 35 -19.41 18.61 -23.60
N GLY A 36 -19.34 17.98 -24.76
CA GLY A 36 -19.78 16.59 -24.95
C GLY A 36 -19.00 15.61 -24.07
N LEU A 37 -17.67 15.75 -24.02
CA LEU A 37 -16.82 14.92 -23.18
C LEU A 37 -17.10 15.14 -21.69
N PHE A 38 -17.28 16.40 -21.27
CA PHE A 38 -17.64 16.73 -19.89
C PHE A 38 -18.98 16.10 -19.49
N LEU A 39 -19.98 16.19 -20.36
CA LEU A 39 -21.30 15.60 -20.12
C LEU A 39 -21.24 14.07 -20.02
N LEU A 40 -20.44 13.41 -20.87
CA LEU A 40 -20.19 11.97 -20.80
C LEU A 40 -19.56 11.57 -19.45
N ILE A 41 -18.57 12.34 -18.98
CA ILE A 41 -17.91 12.10 -17.70
C ILE A 41 -18.93 12.18 -16.56
N VAL A 42 -19.73 13.26 -16.51
CA VAL A 42 -20.76 13.46 -15.47
C VAL A 42 -21.77 12.31 -15.45
N ILE A 43 -22.24 11.87 -16.63
CA ILE A 43 -23.16 10.73 -16.74
C ILE A 43 -22.50 9.46 -16.22
N THR A 44 -21.26 9.18 -16.62
CA THR A 44 -20.54 7.96 -16.20
C THR A 44 -20.33 7.91 -14.70
N PHE A 45 -19.93 9.03 -14.07
CA PHE A 45 -19.83 9.13 -12.62
C PHE A 45 -21.18 8.97 -11.93
N GLY A 46 -22.25 9.55 -12.47
CA GLY A 46 -23.61 9.39 -11.94
C GLY A 46 -24.08 7.93 -11.99
N LEU A 47 -23.81 7.22 -13.09
CA LEU A 47 -24.13 5.79 -13.21
C LEU A 47 -23.33 4.94 -12.23
N MET A 48 -22.04 5.24 -12.05
CA MET A 48 -21.20 4.48 -11.12
C MET A 48 -21.63 4.71 -9.66
N TRP A 49 -21.97 5.94 -9.30
CA TRP A 49 -22.53 6.26 -7.99
C TRP A 49 -23.88 5.56 -7.75
N PHE A 50 -24.77 5.53 -8.76
CA PHE A 50 -26.02 4.80 -8.68
C PHE A 50 -25.81 3.29 -8.50
N LEU A 51 -24.92 2.69 -9.28
CA LEU A 51 -24.61 1.27 -9.17
C LEU A 51 -24.06 0.91 -7.78
N GLN A 52 -23.15 1.75 -7.26
CA GLN A 52 -22.61 1.58 -5.91
C GLN A 52 -23.72 1.59 -4.86
N ASN A 53 -24.67 2.53 -4.92
CA ASN A 53 -25.79 2.57 -3.97
C ASN A 53 -26.64 1.29 -4.01
N VAL A 54 -26.89 0.74 -5.21
CA VAL A 54 -27.63 -0.53 -5.36
C VAL A 54 -26.85 -1.71 -4.76
N MET A 55 -25.55 -1.79 -5.03
CA MET A 55 -24.69 -2.84 -4.47
C MET A 55 -24.56 -2.73 -2.95
N GLU A 56 -24.48 -1.51 -2.43
CA GLU A 56 -24.41 -1.26 -0.99
C GLU A 56 -25.69 -1.73 -0.29
N GLN A 57 -26.87 -1.42 -0.84
CA GLN A 57 -28.15 -1.93 -0.34
C GLN A 57 -28.17 -3.46 -0.31
N GLN A 58 -27.77 -4.12 -1.40
CA GLN A 58 -27.67 -5.59 -1.44
C GLN A 58 -26.65 -6.13 -0.43
N ALA A 59 -25.51 -5.47 -0.26
CA ALA A 59 -24.49 -5.85 0.73
C ALA A 59 -25.03 -5.71 2.16
N HIS A 60 -25.78 -4.66 2.47
CA HIS A 60 -26.45 -4.50 3.76
C HIS A 60 -27.47 -5.61 4.02
N GLU A 61 -28.27 -5.99 3.03
CA GLU A 61 -29.25 -7.08 3.17
C GLU A 61 -28.63 -8.48 3.28
N THR A 62 -27.42 -8.67 2.75
CA THR A 62 -26.72 -9.96 2.75
C THR A 62 -25.73 -10.12 3.90
N LYS A 63 -25.23 -9.03 4.49
CA LYS A 63 -24.36 -9.07 5.68
C LYS A 63 -24.99 -9.83 6.86
N ASP A 64 -26.30 -9.73 7.04
CA ASP A 64 -27.02 -10.42 8.13
C ASP A 64 -27.48 -11.83 7.73
N LYS A 65 -27.45 -12.18 6.44
CA LYS A 65 -27.80 -13.52 5.97
C LYS A 65 -26.58 -14.43 6.06
N LYS A 66 -26.49 -15.17 7.17
CA LYS A 66 -25.50 -16.23 7.39
C LYS A 66 -25.55 -17.22 6.21
N ASN A 67 -24.57 -17.15 5.30
CA ASN A 67 -24.49 -17.98 4.12
C ASN A 67 -24.44 -19.46 4.55
N PRO A 68 -25.36 -20.34 4.11
CA PRO A 68 -25.38 -21.75 4.51
C PRO A 68 -24.13 -22.53 4.05
N LEU A 69 -23.35 -21.99 3.11
CA LEU A 69 -22.06 -22.53 2.66
C LEU A 69 -20.86 -21.93 3.42
N MET A 70 -21.05 -20.89 4.24
CA MET A 70 -19.99 -20.40 5.11
C MET A 70 -19.80 -21.43 6.23
N MET A 71 -18.72 -22.21 6.13
CA MET A 71 -18.25 -23.04 7.23
C MET A 71 -18.18 -22.19 8.50
N SER A 72 -18.73 -22.73 9.58
CA SER A 72 -18.63 -22.11 10.88
C SER A 72 -17.16 -21.95 11.28
N ALA A 73 -16.85 -21.02 12.19
CA ALA A 73 -15.48 -20.81 12.65
C ALA A 73 -14.85 -22.11 13.20
N GLU A 74 -15.69 -23.01 13.73
CA GLU A 74 -15.27 -24.32 14.25
C GLU A 74 -15.01 -25.34 13.11
N GLU A 75 -15.82 -25.35 12.05
CA GLU A 75 -15.63 -26.24 10.88
C GLU A 75 -14.43 -25.84 10.01
N ARG A 76 -13.96 -24.60 10.13
CA ARG A 76 -12.71 -24.15 9.50
C ARG A 76 -11.47 -24.66 10.22
N LEU A 77 -11.60 -25.15 11.46
CA LEU A 77 -10.47 -25.70 12.19
C LEU A 77 -10.15 -27.10 11.66
N PRO A 78 -8.87 -27.47 11.52
CA PRO A 78 -8.50 -28.83 11.18
C PRO A 78 -9.09 -29.81 12.22
N PRO A 79 -9.50 -31.01 11.80
CA PRO A 79 -10.08 -32.01 12.70
C PRO A 79 -9.11 -32.33 13.84
N GLU A 80 -9.66 -32.62 15.02
CA GLU A 80 -8.85 -33.11 16.13
C GLU A 80 -8.23 -34.47 15.79
N PRO A 81 -6.97 -34.78 16.16
CA PRO A 81 -6.10 -34.08 17.11
C PRO A 81 -5.40 -32.87 16.49
N ARG A 82 -5.66 -31.69 17.05
CA ARG A 82 -4.93 -30.47 16.70
C ARG A 82 -3.45 -30.69 17.00
N LEU A 83 -2.57 -29.98 16.28
CA LEU A 83 -1.15 -29.95 16.60
C LEU A 83 -1.04 -29.57 18.09
N GLN A 84 -0.71 -30.54 18.96
CA GLN A 84 -0.44 -30.26 20.36
C GLN A 84 0.84 -29.44 20.38
N THR A 85 0.65 -28.13 20.43
CA THR A 85 1.72 -27.17 20.68
C THR A 85 2.44 -27.60 21.96
N ALA A 86 3.77 -27.75 21.87
CA ALA A 86 4.58 -28.07 23.03
C ALA A 86 4.35 -27.02 24.14
N PRO A 87 4.48 -27.40 25.42
CA PRO A 87 4.50 -26.45 26.53
C PRO A 87 5.51 -25.33 26.25
N GLY A 88 5.20 -24.10 26.65
CA GLY A 88 6.09 -22.96 26.42
C GLY A 88 7.42 -23.14 27.15
N PHE A 89 8.53 -22.87 26.49
CA PHE A 89 9.86 -22.83 27.08
C PHE A 89 10.07 -21.52 27.85
N GLY A 90 11.01 -21.51 28.80
CA GLY A 90 11.38 -20.28 29.50
C GLY A 90 12.03 -19.27 28.56
N VAL A 91 11.61 -18.00 28.66
CA VAL A 91 12.19 -16.89 27.88
C VAL A 91 13.18 -16.13 28.76
N GLU A 92 14.38 -15.91 28.23
CA GLU A 92 15.42 -15.11 28.87
C GLU A 92 15.36 -13.69 28.34
N THR A 93 15.21 -12.74 29.24
CA THR A 93 15.03 -11.34 28.88
C THR A 93 16.07 -10.48 29.56
N GLN A 94 16.66 -9.57 28.80
CA GLN A 94 17.72 -8.68 29.27
C GLN A 94 17.13 -7.28 29.44
N ASN A 95 16.69 -6.96 30.66
CA ASN A 95 16.25 -5.63 31.01
C ASN A 95 17.33 -4.94 31.84
N ASN A 96 17.81 -3.80 31.35
CA ASN A 96 18.70 -2.89 32.08
C ASN A 96 19.90 -3.58 32.76
N GLY A 97 20.64 -4.39 31.99
CA GLY A 97 21.85 -5.09 32.48
C GLY A 97 21.59 -6.32 33.36
N SER A 98 20.34 -6.62 33.71
CA SER A 98 19.96 -7.83 34.45
C SER A 98 19.27 -8.86 33.54
N GLN A 99 19.76 -10.09 33.54
CA GLN A 99 19.11 -11.22 32.86
C GLN A 99 18.03 -11.80 33.79
N SER A 100 16.78 -11.75 33.35
CA SER A 100 15.65 -12.36 34.05
C SER A 100 15.07 -13.49 33.21
N ARG A 101 14.92 -14.68 33.79
CA ARG A 101 14.29 -15.82 33.12
C ARG A 101 12.84 -15.93 33.57
N THR A 102 11.92 -15.79 32.63
CA THR A 102 10.50 -16.04 32.88
C THR A 102 10.17 -17.48 32.49
N ASN A 103 9.89 -18.33 33.48
CA ASN A 103 9.48 -19.72 33.23
C ASN A 103 8.03 -19.76 32.73
N LEU A 104 7.81 -20.35 31.55
CA LEU A 104 6.51 -20.40 30.86
C LEU A 104 6.01 -21.84 30.63
N GLU A 105 6.65 -22.82 31.28
CA GLU A 105 6.40 -24.27 31.12
C GLU A 105 4.96 -24.68 31.43
N LEU A 106 4.30 -23.95 32.35
CA LEU A 106 2.90 -24.19 32.74
C LEU A 106 1.90 -23.26 32.04
N ARG A 107 2.37 -22.38 31.14
CA ARG A 107 1.53 -21.41 30.44
C ARG A 107 1.17 -21.88 29.04
N ALA A 108 0.19 -21.19 28.46
CA ALA A 108 -0.20 -21.42 27.08
C ALA A 108 1.02 -21.24 26.13
N PRO A 109 1.13 -22.02 25.04
CA PRO A 109 2.26 -21.97 24.12
C PRO A 109 2.57 -20.58 23.57
N GLN A 110 1.52 -19.80 23.29
CA GLN A 110 1.63 -18.43 22.81
C GLN A 110 2.10 -17.41 23.87
N SER A 111 2.40 -17.85 25.10
CA SER A 111 2.85 -16.96 26.17
C SER A 111 4.26 -16.43 25.94
N GLU A 112 5.15 -17.18 25.29
CA GLU A 112 6.49 -16.72 24.90
C GLU A 112 6.41 -15.48 24.01
N TYR A 113 5.61 -15.58 22.95
CA TYR A 113 5.40 -14.47 22.02
C TYR A 113 4.85 -13.24 22.72
N ARG A 114 3.90 -13.41 23.67
CA ARG A 114 3.33 -12.28 24.42
C ARG A 114 4.37 -11.58 25.30
N VAL A 115 5.24 -12.34 25.96
CA VAL A 115 6.32 -11.79 26.78
C VAL A 115 7.28 -11.00 25.90
N LEU A 116 7.78 -11.62 24.82
CA LEU A 116 8.68 -10.96 23.87
C LEU A 116 8.04 -9.70 23.25
N LYS A 117 6.77 -9.78 22.87
CA LYS A 117 6.02 -8.65 22.31
C LYS A 117 5.92 -7.51 23.31
N SER A 118 5.62 -7.81 24.58
CA SER A 118 5.54 -6.77 25.62
C SER A 118 6.88 -6.08 25.87
N GLU A 119 7.99 -6.80 25.79
CA GLU A 119 9.32 -6.23 25.95
C GLU A 119 9.74 -5.41 24.73
N TRP A 120 9.43 -5.92 23.54
CA TRP A 120 9.61 -5.18 22.30
C TRP A 120 8.84 -3.85 22.33
N ASP A 121 7.59 -3.88 22.78
CA ASP A 121 6.75 -2.69 22.84
C ASP A 121 7.33 -1.66 23.84
N LYS A 122 7.84 -2.11 24.99
CA LYS A 122 8.57 -1.26 25.95
C LYS A 122 9.85 -0.66 25.36
N LEU A 123 10.69 -1.50 24.74
CA LEU A 123 11.92 -1.04 24.09
C LEU A 123 11.62 -0.05 22.96
N SER A 124 10.55 -0.29 22.21
CA SER A 124 10.12 0.61 21.14
C SER A 124 9.63 1.96 21.67
N SER A 125 9.01 2.02 22.85
CA SER A 125 8.51 3.27 23.42
C SER A 125 9.55 4.03 24.24
N GLU A 126 10.37 3.32 25.01
CA GLU A 126 11.29 3.91 26.00
C GLU A 126 12.75 3.95 25.53
N GLY A 127 13.11 3.10 24.57
CA GLY A 127 14.50 2.83 24.21
C GLY A 127 15.25 2.11 25.35
N GLN A 128 16.56 1.96 25.18
CA GLN A 128 17.43 1.33 26.17
C GLN A 128 18.71 2.16 26.31
N ARG A 129 19.09 2.43 27.57
CA ARG A 129 20.38 3.01 27.91
C ARG A 129 21.23 1.97 28.62
N ASP A 130 22.51 1.94 28.33
CA ASP A 130 23.44 1.10 29.05
C ASP A 130 23.61 1.63 30.47
N ALA A 131 23.41 0.75 31.46
CA ALA A 131 23.47 1.09 32.88
C ALA A 131 24.87 1.51 33.32
N GLN A 132 25.92 1.02 32.65
CA GLN A 132 27.31 1.31 33.02
C GLN A 132 27.85 2.57 32.35
N SER A 133 27.65 2.72 31.04
CA SER A 133 28.19 3.86 30.29
C SER A 133 27.22 5.04 30.15
N GLY A 134 25.94 4.88 30.47
CA GLY A 134 24.90 5.88 30.22
C GLY A 134 24.63 6.13 28.73
N THR A 135 25.29 5.37 27.84
CA THR A 135 25.15 5.50 26.38
C THR A 135 23.80 4.95 25.95
N VAL A 136 23.14 5.62 25.00
CA VAL A 136 21.89 5.12 24.41
C VAL A 136 22.23 3.93 23.51
N VAL A 137 21.78 2.73 23.92
CA VAL A 137 21.95 1.48 23.16
C VAL A 137 20.88 1.38 22.07
N THR A 138 19.63 1.69 22.42
CA THR A 138 18.52 1.76 21.48
C THR A 138 17.71 3.03 21.68
N LEU A 139 17.37 3.69 20.58
CA LEU A 139 16.53 4.90 20.58
C LEU A 139 15.05 4.50 20.59
N PRO A 140 14.19 5.26 21.30
CA PRO A 140 12.74 5.17 21.13
C PRO A 140 12.36 5.29 19.66
N LEU A 141 11.36 4.54 19.22
CA LEU A 141 10.98 4.47 17.81
C LEU A 141 10.60 5.84 17.24
N ASP A 142 9.95 6.68 18.03
CA ASP A 142 9.53 8.02 17.58
C ASP A 142 10.72 9.00 17.50
N GLU A 143 11.69 8.90 18.42
CA GLU A 143 12.94 9.66 18.32
C GLU A 143 13.79 9.17 17.14
N ALA A 144 13.84 7.85 16.92
CA ALA A 144 14.53 7.25 15.79
C ALA A 144 13.93 7.70 14.46
N LYS A 145 12.59 7.76 14.34
CA LYS A 145 11.92 8.31 13.15
C LYS A 145 12.26 9.79 12.96
N ALA A 146 12.21 10.60 14.00
CA ALA A 146 12.55 12.02 13.91
C ALA A 146 13.99 12.23 13.43
N LYS A 147 14.97 11.55 14.05
CA LYS A 147 16.37 11.60 13.64
C LYS A 147 16.60 11.08 12.23
N PHE A 148 15.90 10.01 11.86
CA PHE A 148 15.96 9.49 10.50
C PHE A 148 15.41 10.50 9.49
N LEU A 149 14.30 11.18 9.80
CA LEU A 149 13.74 12.24 8.95
C LEU A 149 14.66 13.45 8.85
N GLU A 150 15.29 13.87 9.95
CA GLU A 150 16.30 14.94 9.94
C GLU A 150 17.51 14.56 9.06
N GLN A 151 18.03 13.34 9.23
CA GLN A 151 19.16 12.84 8.47
C GLN A 151 18.82 12.65 6.98
N SER A 152 17.62 12.16 6.67
CA SER A 152 17.14 11.97 5.29
C SER A 152 16.68 13.26 4.62
N ALA A 153 16.26 14.28 5.37
CA ALA A 153 16.00 15.61 4.82
C ALA A 153 17.29 16.29 4.33
N GLY A 154 18.42 16.05 5.01
CA GLY A 154 19.75 16.48 4.55
C GLY A 154 20.34 15.57 3.46
N ALA A 155 20.07 14.27 3.54
CA ALA A 155 20.38 13.31 2.48
C ALA A 155 19.28 13.32 1.42
N SER A 156 19.19 14.43 0.67
CA SER A 156 18.38 14.50 -0.54
C SER A 156 18.56 13.19 -1.33
N ALA A 157 17.45 12.64 -1.82
CA ALA A 157 17.36 11.47 -2.70
C ALA A 157 18.15 11.62 -4.03
N ALA A 158 19.09 12.56 -4.10
CA ALA A 158 20.03 12.85 -5.16
C ALA A 158 21.40 12.19 -4.98
N ASN A 159 21.73 11.65 -3.79
CA ASN A 159 22.95 10.85 -3.63
C ASN A 159 22.74 9.45 -4.23
N GLN A 160 23.61 9.05 -5.16
CA GLN A 160 23.52 7.78 -5.91
C GLN A 160 23.40 6.56 -4.99
N ASP A 161 23.99 6.59 -3.80
CA ASP A 161 23.94 5.47 -2.85
C ASP A 161 22.58 5.34 -2.16
N GLY A 162 21.89 6.46 -1.90
CA GLY A 162 20.53 6.44 -1.36
C GLY A 162 19.51 5.90 -2.38
N GLN A 163 19.70 6.21 -3.66
CA GLN A 163 18.89 5.64 -4.74
C GLN A 163 19.14 4.14 -4.89
N LYS A 164 20.39 3.67 -4.79
CA LYS A 164 20.71 2.24 -4.84
C LYS A 164 20.08 1.46 -3.68
N MET A 165 20.14 1.96 -2.45
CA MET A 165 19.52 1.29 -1.30
C MET A 165 17.98 1.25 -1.43
N LEU A 166 17.36 2.33 -1.92
CA LEU A 166 15.92 2.33 -2.21
C LEU A 166 15.57 1.31 -3.30
N ASP A 167 16.35 1.24 -4.37
CA ASP A 167 16.17 0.27 -5.45
C ASP A 167 16.35 -1.17 -4.96
N GLU A 168 17.34 -1.45 -4.11
CA GLU A 168 17.56 -2.76 -3.50
C GLU A 168 16.41 -3.15 -2.57
N SER A 169 15.91 -2.21 -1.75
CA SER A 169 14.77 -2.47 -0.85
C SER A 169 13.47 -2.77 -1.58
N ARG A 170 13.32 -2.28 -2.82
CA ARG A 170 12.15 -2.52 -3.68
C ARG A 170 12.24 -3.83 -4.45
N ARG A 171 13.44 -4.43 -4.55
CA ARG A 171 13.68 -5.67 -5.29
C ARG A 171 13.38 -6.88 -4.41
N MET A 172 12.52 -7.76 -4.90
CA MET A 172 12.22 -9.05 -4.30
C MET A 172 12.98 -10.14 -5.04
N VAL A 173 13.48 -11.12 -4.28
CA VAL A 173 14.02 -12.35 -4.86
C VAL A 173 12.84 -13.20 -5.34
N SER A 174 12.58 -13.18 -6.65
CA SER A 174 11.49 -13.94 -7.25
C SER A 174 11.87 -15.41 -7.40
N TYR A 175 10.92 -16.31 -7.13
CA TYR A 175 11.09 -17.75 -7.36
C TYR A 175 11.33 -18.11 -8.83
N SER A 176 10.98 -17.21 -9.76
CA SER A 176 11.21 -17.37 -11.19
C SER A 176 12.70 -17.36 -11.58
N SER A 177 13.60 -16.87 -10.73
CA SER A 177 15.05 -16.83 -10.97
C SER A 177 15.86 -17.89 -10.19
N ALA A 178 15.18 -18.90 -9.62
CA ALA A 178 15.79 -19.89 -8.73
C ALA A 178 16.57 -19.28 -7.55
N GLY A 179 16.16 -18.08 -7.10
CA GLY A 179 16.77 -17.38 -5.97
C GLY A 179 18.11 -16.69 -6.27
N ARG A 180 18.55 -16.66 -7.53
CA ARG A 180 19.89 -16.14 -7.89
C ARG A 180 19.90 -14.66 -8.27
N THR A 181 18.75 -14.11 -8.69
CA THR A 181 18.64 -12.68 -9.05
C THR A 181 17.36 -12.07 -8.51
N ALA A 182 17.46 -10.86 -7.95
CA ALA A 182 16.30 -10.08 -7.53
C ALA A 182 15.71 -9.38 -8.76
N SER A 183 14.68 -9.98 -9.36
CA SER A 183 14.13 -9.57 -10.66
C SER A 183 12.80 -8.82 -10.56
N ASP A 184 12.13 -8.83 -9.41
CA ASP A 184 10.79 -8.27 -9.27
C ASP A 184 10.80 -7.00 -8.40
N GLN A 185 10.11 -5.94 -8.84
CA GLN A 185 10.03 -4.66 -8.12
C GLN A 185 8.61 -4.44 -7.60
N ARG A 186 8.46 -4.12 -6.30
CA ARG A 186 7.16 -3.74 -5.74
C ARG A 186 6.73 -2.39 -6.33
N ARG A 187 5.67 -2.41 -7.15
CA ARG A 187 4.98 -1.19 -7.61
C ARG A 187 4.20 -0.52 -6.48
#